data_AF-A0A7R9XME5-F1
#
_entry.id   AF-A0A7R9XME5-F1
#
_cell.length_a   1.000
_cell.length_b   1.000
_cell.length_c   1.000
_cell.angle_alpha   90.00
_cell.angle_beta   90.00
_cell.angle_gamma   90.00
#
_symmetry.space_group_name_H-M   'P 1'
#
loop_
_entity.id
_entity.type
_entity.pdbx_description
1 polymer ?
#
loop_
_entity_poly.entity_id
_entity_poly.type
_entity_poly.pdbx_seq_one_letter_code
_entity_poly.pdbx_strand_id
1 'polypeptide(L)'
;MSSPSLGGARPGPPSNGPVRLGKVYQRIQTRKRRLDNIIEPVYLDAPWPLPFPSFLPSPAATVQLGHELELVDNDRIRITGDGATIRPRGGPSFIRALTFETPKLPFVDQLRNLLPEEVRQAFQRIGSSTFRVAYLDKDVYVTRGDRGELRVFCRD
;
A
#
# COMPACT_ATOMS: atom_id res chain seq x y z
N MET A 1 -2.43 7.57 17.64
CA MET A 1 -3.85 7.25 17.85
C MET A 1 -4.40 6.72 16.55
N SER A 2 -4.45 5.40 16.46
CA SER A 2 -4.79 4.65 15.24
C SER A 2 -6.21 4.12 15.42
N SER A 3 -7.11 4.54 14.53
CA SER A 3 -8.54 4.26 14.66
C SER A 3 -8.86 2.74 14.72
N PRO A 4 -9.95 2.34 15.40
CA PRO A 4 -10.16 0.98 15.94
C PRO A 4 -10.84 0.02 14.95
N SER A 5 -10.70 0.27 13.65
CA SER A 5 -11.25 -0.61 12.61
C SER A 5 -10.13 -1.12 11.73
N LEU A 6 -10.42 -2.00 10.77
CA LEU A 6 -9.51 -2.23 9.66
C LEU A 6 -9.05 -0.91 8.99
N GLY A 7 -9.68 0.25 9.25
CA GLY A 7 -9.10 1.58 9.00
C GLY A 7 -8.27 2.15 10.17
N GLY A 8 -7.03 2.57 9.88
CA GLY A 8 -6.15 3.32 10.78
C GLY A 8 -4.91 3.90 10.09
N ALA A 9 -4.28 4.92 10.69
CA ALA A 9 -3.08 5.58 10.15
C ALA A 9 -1.79 5.10 10.84
N ARG A 10 -0.85 4.55 10.07
CA ARG A 10 0.52 4.23 10.51
C ARG A 10 1.50 5.23 9.87
N PRO A 11 2.11 6.14 10.65
CA PRO A 11 3.12 7.04 10.13
C PRO A 11 4.27 6.25 9.50
N GLY A 12 4.64 6.58 8.26
CA GLY A 12 5.80 6.02 7.59
C GLY A 12 7.09 6.69 8.07
N PRO A 13 8.27 6.17 7.67
CA PRO A 13 9.55 6.78 7.99
C PRO A 13 9.63 8.23 7.46
N PRO A 14 10.34 9.14 8.14
CA PRO A 14 10.51 10.51 7.68
C PRO A 14 11.24 10.55 6.34
N SER A 15 10.81 11.44 5.45
CA SER A 15 11.39 11.57 4.12
C SER A 15 12.58 12.54 4.12
N ASN A 16 13.80 12.02 4.08
CA ASN A 16 15.03 12.82 3.91
C ASN A 16 15.46 12.94 2.44
N GLY A 17 14.52 12.87 1.49
CA GLY A 17 14.77 12.99 0.05
C GLY A 17 14.17 14.27 -0.55
N PRO A 18 14.27 14.50 -1.88
CA PRO A 18 13.69 15.65 -2.59
C PRO A 18 12.14 15.62 -2.64
N VAL A 19 11.53 14.82 -1.79
CA VAL A 19 10.09 14.57 -1.70
C VAL A 19 9.75 14.61 -0.22
N ARG A 20 8.80 15.46 0.16
CA ARG A 20 8.27 15.49 1.52
C ARG A 20 6.99 14.68 1.58
N LEU A 21 7.02 13.64 2.41
CA LEU A 21 5.86 12.77 2.63
C LEU A 21 5.02 13.30 3.78
N GLY A 22 3.72 13.41 3.54
CA GLY A 22 2.72 13.74 4.53
C GLY A 22 2.29 12.53 5.34
N LYS A 23 0.99 12.44 5.63
CA LYS A 23 0.45 11.31 6.39
C LYS A 23 0.52 10.05 5.55
N VAL A 24 1.08 9.00 6.14
CA VAL A 24 0.98 7.64 5.62
C VAL A 24 -0.12 6.93 6.40
N TYR A 25 -1.02 6.27 5.70
CA TYR A 25 -2.08 5.49 6.33
C TYR A 25 -2.55 4.37 5.42
N GLN A 26 -3.21 3.39 6.03
CA GLN A 26 -3.77 2.26 5.33
C GLN A 26 -5.28 2.35 5.40
N ARG A 27 -5.93 2.37 4.24
CA ARG A 27 -7.39 2.34 4.15
C ARG A 27 -7.81 0.94 3.77
N ILE A 28 -8.44 0.23 4.70
CA ILE A 28 -8.95 -1.11 4.45
C ILE A 28 -10.47 -1.05 4.28
N GLN A 29 -10.95 -1.61 3.19
CA GLN A 29 -12.36 -1.69 2.81
C GLN A 29 -12.75 -3.17 2.75
N THR A 30 -13.19 -3.71 3.87
CA THR A 30 -13.51 -5.15 4.02
C THR A 30 -14.57 -5.63 3.04
N ARG A 31 -15.66 -4.87 2.89
CA ARG A 31 -16.76 -5.19 1.95
C ARG A 31 -16.29 -5.27 0.49
N LYS A 32 -15.34 -4.41 0.11
CA LYS A 32 -14.79 -4.36 -1.24
C LYS A 32 -13.57 -5.27 -1.41
N ARG A 33 -13.12 -5.95 -0.34
CA ARG A 33 -11.90 -6.75 -0.35
C ARG A 33 -10.69 -5.95 -0.86
N ARG A 34 -10.56 -4.72 -0.36
CA ARG A 34 -9.53 -3.77 -0.80
C ARG A 34 -8.71 -3.23 0.36
N LEU A 35 -7.43 -3.01 0.09
CA LEU A 35 -6.48 -2.36 0.99
C LEU A 35 -5.64 -1.38 0.19
N ASP A 36 -5.68 -0.13 0.59
CA ASP A 36 -4.90 0.94 -0.04
C ASP A 36 -3.85 1.45 0.95
N ASN A 37 -2.57 1.39 0.59
CA ASN A 37 -1.53 2.14 1.29
C ASN A 37 -1.46 3.53 0.66
N ILE A 38 -1.84 4.56 1.42
CA ILE A 38 -1.98 5.93 0.93
C ILE A 38 -0.94 6.82 1.60
N ILE A 39 -0.32 7.67 0.81
CA ILE A 39 0.54 8.75 1.25
C ILE A 39 -0.07 10.07 0.79
N GLU A 40 -0.37 10.94 1.75
CA GLU A 40 -1.05 12.19 1.47
C GLU A 40 -0.77 13.28 2.52
N PRO A 41 -0.39 14.50 2.10
CA PRO A 41 0.09 14.89 0.76
C PRO A 41 1.55 14.47 0.51
N VAL A 42 1.91 14.20 -0.74
CA VAL A 42 3.30 14.08 -1.22
C VAL A 42 3.67 15.40 -1.88
N TYR A 43 4.66 16.09 -1.34
CA TYR A 43 5.21 17.32 -1.93
C TYR A 43 6.50 16.99 -2.68
N LEU A 44 6.68 17.59 -3.85
CA LEU A 44 7.93 17.52 -4.60
C LEU A 44 8.76 18.76 -4.26
N ASP A 45 9.83 18.58 -3.50
CA ASP A 45 10.84 19.61 -3.26
C ASP A 45 11.82 19.59 -4.43
N ALA A 46 11.34 19.98 -5.61
CA ALA A 46 12.23 20.13 -6.77
C ALA A 46 12.98 21.48 -6.66
N PRO A 47 14.30 21.52 -6.94
CA PRO A 47 14.99 22.79 -7.16
C PRO A 47 14.43 23.40 -8.45
N TRP A 48 13.43 24.29 -8.31
CA TRP A 48 12.80 24.93 -9.45
C TRP A 48 13.79 25.93 -10.07
N PRO A 49 13.92 25.99 -11.41
CA PRO A 49 14.84 26.92 -12.08
C PRO A 49 14.38 28.39 -12.00
N LEU A 50 13.20 28.65 -11.42
CA LEU A 50 12.67 29.99 -11.13
C LEU A 50 12.17 30.01 -9.67
N PRO A 51 11.99 31.16 -9.02
CA PRO A 51 11.26 31.20 -7.75
C PRO A 51 9.81 30.82 -8.03
N PHE A 52 9.34 29.67 -7.52
CA PHE A 52 7.91 29.37 -7.50
C PHE A 52 7.22 30.55 -6.79
N PRO A 53 6.21 31.19 -7.38
CA PRO A 53 5.60 32.35 -6.76
C PRO A 53 5.04 31.93 -5.41
N SER A 54 5.48 32.59 -4.33
CA SER A 54 5.14 32.26 -2.95
C SER A 54 3.64 32.37 -2.62
N PHE A 55 2.85 32.96 -3.54
CA PHE A 55 1.40 33.02 -3.47
C PHE A 55 0.67 31.80 -4.06
N LEU A 56 1.38 30.89 -4.75
CA LEU A 56 0.80 29.65 -5.26
C LEU A 56 1.06 28.49 -4.29
N PRO A 57 0.07 27.61 -4.04
CA PRO A 57 0.27 26.45 -3.20
C PRO A 57 1.28 25.50 -3.85
N SER A 58 2.21 24.96 -3.06
CA SER A 58 3.15 23.95 -3.54
C SER A 58 2.39 22.76 -4.15
N PRO A 59 2.83 22.25 -5.31
CA PRO A 59 2.21 21.11 -5.95
C PRO A 59 2.25 19.91 -4.99
N ALA A 60 1.09 19.31 -4.76
CA ALA A 60 0.95 18.13 -3.92
C ALA A 60 0.28 17.01 -4.71
N ALA A 61 0.58 15.78 -4.31
CA ALA A 61 -0.08 14.60 -4.83
C ALA A 61 -0.56 13.67 -3.71
N THR A 62 -1.49 12.81 -4.07
CA THR A 62 -1.91 11.65 -3.29
C THR A 62 -1.38 10.43 -4.02
N VAL A 63 -0.53 9.65 -3.35
CA VAL A 63 -0.01 8.39 -3.87
C VAL A 63 -0.73 7.25 -3.17
N GLN A 64 -1.27 6.33 -3.95
CA GLN A 64 -2.01 5.17 -3.48
C GLN A 64 -1.37 3.91 -4.07
N LEU A 65 -1.02 2.95 -3.24
CA LEU A 65 -0.68 1.59 -3.64
C LEU A 65 -1.90 0.69 -3.36
N GLY A 66 -2.51 0.20 -4.42
CA GLY A 66 -3.70 -0.64 -4.37
C GLY A 66 -3.36 -2.10 -4.11
N HIS A 67 -4.15 -2.73 -3.26
CA HIS A 67 -4.07 -4.15 -2.98
C HIS A 67 -5.47 -4.76 -2.92
N GLU A 68 -5.56 -5.99 -3.40
CA GLU A 68 -6.70 -6.88 -3.24
C GLU A 68 -6.53 -7.76 -2.00
N LEU A 69 -7.64 -8.01 -1.30
CA LEU A 69 -7.72 -8.87 -0.12
C LEU A 69 -8.50 -10.13 -0.44
N GLU A 70 -7.85 -11.27 -0.38
CA GLU A 70 -8.47 -12.58 -0.58
C GLU A 70 -8.51 -13.34 0.75
N LEU A 71 -9.68 -13.86 1.13
CA LEU A 71 -9.78 -14.80 2.25
C LEU A 71 -9.46 -16.20 1.70
N VAL A 72 -8.30 -16.74 2.05
CA VAL A 72 -7.81 -18.04 1.56
C VAL A 72 -8.35 -19.19 2.41
N ASP A 73 -8.53 -18.93 3.71
CA ASP A 73 -9.05 -19.87 4.70
C ASP A 73 -9.72 -19.08 5.83
N ASN A 74 -10.35 -19.76 6.79
CA ASN A 74 -11.07 -19.13 7.92
C ASN A 74 -10.19 -18.15 8.74
N ASP A 75 -8.89 -18.42 8.84
CA ASP A 75 -7.93 -17.57 9.57
C ASP A 75 -6.82 -17.00 8.68
N ARG A 76 -6.91 -17.15 7.35
CA ARG A 76 -5.85 -16.71 6.41
C ARG A 76 -6.34 -15.70 5.39
N ILE A 77 -5.62 -14.59 5.30
CA ILE A 77 -5.86 -13.51 4.35
C ILE A 77 -4.62 -13.37 3.46
N ARG A 78 -4.82 -13.35 2.14
CA ARG A 78 -3.80 -13.01 1.17
C ARG A 78 -4.01 -11.56 0.71
N ILE A 79 -2.92 -10.82 0.66
CA ILE A 79 -2.86 -9.44 0.18
C ILE A 79 -2.03 -9.44 -1.10
N THR A 80 -2.60 -8.98 -2.20
CA THR A 80 -1.95 -8.95 -3.52
C THR A 80 -1.95 -7.53 -4.06
N GLY A 81 -0.78 -7.01 -4.43
CA GLY A 81 -0.68 -5.67 -5.02
C GLY A 81 -1.25 -5.64 -6.43
N ASP A 82 -2.19 -4.73 -6.69
CA ASP A 82 -2.90 -4.67 -7.96
C ASP A 82 -2.67 -3.39 -8.76
N GLY A 83 -1.95 -2.44 -8.17
CA GLY A 83 -1.47 -1.27 -8.90
C GLY A 83 -1.09 -0.10 -8.02
N ALA A 84 -0.86 1.04 -8.66
CA ALA A 84 -0.59 2.30 -8.01
C ALA A 84 -1.36 3.43 -8.70
N THR A 85 -1.73 4.47 -7.95
CA THR A 85 -2.34 5.67 -8.49
C THR A 85 -1.67 6.90 -7.89
N ILE A 86 -1.40 7.90 -8.72
CA ILE A 86 -0.94 9.22 -8.33
C ILE A 86 -2.03 10.20 -8.76
N ARG A 87 -2.51 11.02 -7.83
CA ARG A 87 -3.53 12.05 -8.10
C ARG A 87 -3.01 13.42 -7.66
N PRO A 88 -3.14 14.48 -8.48
CA PRO A 88 -2.84 15.83 -8.02
C PRO A 88 -3.78 16.26 -6.89
N ARG A 89 -3.27 17.10 -6.00
CA ARG A 89 -3.99 17.64 -4.85
C ARG A 89 -3.72 19.15 -4.73
N GLY A 90 -4.78 19.94 -4.57
CA GLY A 90 -4.70 21.40 -4.46
C GLY A 90 -5.03 22.13 -5.77
N GLY A 91 -4.48 23.34 -5.93
CA GLY A 91 -4.69 24.23 -7.08
C GLY A 91 -4.04 23.73 -8.38
N PRO A 92 -3.79 24.61 -9.37
CA PRO A 92 -3.19 24.24 -10.65
C PRO A 92 -1.90 23.44 -10.44
N SER A 93 -1.88 22.20 -10.90
CA SER A 93 -0.78 21.28 -10.70
C SER A 93 -0.26 20.78 -12.04
N PHE A 94 1.07 20.72 -12.18
CA PHE A 94 1.70 20.04 -13.32
C PHE A 94 1.72 18.51 -13.13
N ILE A 95 1.39 18.02 -11.93
CA ILE A 95 1.29 16.59 -11.66
C ILE A 95 0.05 16.05 -12.36
N ARG A 96 0.27 15.20 -13.36
CA ARG A 96 -0.82 14.50 -14.04
C ARG A 96 -1.29 13.32 -13.20
N ALA A 97 -2.58 13.04 -13.25
CA ALA A 97 -3.10 11.81 -12.70
C ALA A 97 -2.52 10.62 -13.49
N LEU A 98 -1.96 9.64 -12.79
CA LEU A 98 -1.37 8.44 -13.36
C LEU A 98 -1.90 7.23 -12.62
N THR A 99 -2.27 6.19 -13.37
CA THR A 99 -2.68 4.90 -12.83
C THR A 99 -1.81 3.83 -13.46
N PHE A 100 -1.21 3.00 -12.63
CA PHE A 100 -0.44 1.84 -13.01
C PHE A 100 -1.21 0.62 -12.52
N GLU A 101 -1.48 -0.33 -13.42
CA GLU A 101 -2.03 -1.62 -13.02
C GLU A 101 -0.90 -2.64 -12.97
N THR A 102 -0.95 -3.54 -11.99
CA THR A 102 -0.01 -4.67 -11.97
C THR A 102 -0.23 -5.50 -13.25
N PRO A 103 0.80 -5.68 -14.09
CA PRO A 103 0.64 -6.39 -15.36
C PRO A 103 0.21 -7.84 -15.11
N LYS A 104 -1.00 -8.17 -15.53
CA LYS A 104 -1.53 -9.53 -15.54
C LYS A 104 -1.05 -10.22 -16.81
N LEU A 105 0.18 -10.74 -16.78
CA LEU A 105 0.72 -11.50 -17.90
C LEU A 105 -0.16 -12.74 -18.13
N PRO A 106 -0.79 -12.90 -19.30
CA PRO A 106 -1.81 -13.94 -19.54
C PRO A 106 -1.26 -15.37 -19.46
N PHE A 107 0.06 -15.51 -19.56
CA PHE A 107 0.77 -16.79 -19.49
C PHE A 107 1.57 -16.95 -18.18
N VAL A 108 1.48 -16.03 -17.21
CA VAL A 108 2.25 -16.17 -15.96
C VAL A 108 1.79 -17.39 -15.17
N ASP A 109 0.51 -17.72 -15.18
CA ASP A 109 0.01 -18.94 -14.52
C ASP A 109 0.51 -20.19 -15.24
N GLN A 110 0.60 -20.16 -16.57
CA GLN A 110 1.16 -21.24 -17.37
C GLN A 110 2.66 -21.41 -17.13
N LEU A 111 3.43 -20.32 -17.17
CA LEU A 111 4.86 -20.34 -16.83
C LEU A 111 5.08 -20.81 -15.40
N ARG A 112 4.25 -20.39 -14.44
CA ARG A 112 4.35 -20.81 -13.03
C ARG A 112 4.25 -22.33 -12.89
N ASN A 113 3.42 -22.98 -13.69
CA ASN A 113 3.27 -24.44 -13.67
C ASN A 113 4.42 -25.18 -14.37
N LEU A 114 5.18 -24.49 -15.23
CA LEU A 114 6.39 -25.02 -15.88
C LEU A 114 7.66 -24.80 -15.04
N LEU A 115 7.60 -23.98 -14.00
CA LEU A 115 8.73 -23.72 -13.11
C LEU A 115 8.92 -24.87 -12.10
N PRO A 116 10.17 -25.23 -11.77
CA PRO A 116 10.49 -26.11 -10.64
C PRO A 116 9.87 -25.62 -9.33
N GLU A 117 9.57 -26.52 -8.39
CA GLU A 117 8.85 -26.21 -7.15
C GLU A 117 9.53 -25.10 -6.35
N GLU A 118 10.86 -25.10 -6.31
CA GLU A 118 11.65 -24.12 -5.57
C GLU A 118 11.48 -22.72 -6.17
N VAL A 119 11.48 -22.63 -7.51
CA VAL A 119 11.32 -21.36 -8.23
C VAL A 119 9.87 -20.89 -8.16
N ARG A 120 8.91 -21.82 -8.21
CA ARG A 120 7.47 -21.54 -8.05
C ARG A 120 7.16 -20.93 -6.69
N GLN A 121 7.73 -21.46 -5.61
CA GLN A 121 7.57 -20.90 -4.27
C GLN A 121 8.24 -19.53 -4.12
N ALA A 122 9.40 -19.31 -4.76
CA ALA A 122 10.02 -17.99 -4.80
C ALA A 122 9.15 -16.98 -5.58
N PHE A 123 8.54 -17.41 -6.69
CA PHE A 123 7.66 -16.57 -7.51
C PHE A 123 6.36 -16.18 -6.80
N GLN A 124 5.79 -17.05 -5.96
CA GLN A 124 4.61 -16.74 -5.15
C GLN A 124 4.84 -15.58 -4.16
N ARG A 125 6.10 -15.38 -3.73
CA ARG A 125 6.47 -14.26 -2.84
C ARG A 125 6.55 -12.92 -3.57
N ILE A 126 6.43 -12.88 -4.90
CA ILE A 126 6.51 -11.62 -5.63
C ILE A 126 5.10 -11.01 -5.72
N GLY A 127 4.92 -9.83 -5.14
CA GLY A 127 3.68 -9.05 -5.23
C GLY A 127 2.51 -9.54 -4.36
N SER A 128 2.67 -10.66 -3.63
CA SER A 128 1.67 -11.15 -2.68
C SER A 128 2.27 -11.48 -1.31
N SER A 129 1.44 -11.44 -0.27
CA SER A 129 1.81 -11.86 1.09
C SER A 129 0.60 -12.44 1.80
N THR A 130 0.79 -13.57 2.47
CA THR A 130 -0.27 -14.26 3.21
C THR A 130 -0.10 -14.04 4.71
N PHE A 131 -1.20 -13.73 5.39
CA PHE A 131 -1.27 -13.47 6.81
C PHE A 131 -2.24 -14.42 7.47
N ARG A 132 -1.80 -15.07 8.54
CA ARG A 132 -2.65 -15.85 9.43
C ARG A 132 -3.01 -15.02 10.65
N VAL A 133 -4.28 -15.00 11.04
CA VAL A 133 -4.72 -14.46 12.32
C VAL A 133 -4.33 -15.45 13.40
N ALA A 134 -3.33 -15.10 14.21
CA ALA A 134 -2.79 -15.96 15.27
C ALA A 134 -3.52 -15.75 16.61
N TYR A 135 -4.03 -14.54 16.83
CA TYR A 135 -4.78 -14.17 18.02
C TYR A 135 -5.76 -13.05 17.69
N LEU A 136 -6.94 -13.09 18.31
CA LEU A 136 -7.96 -12.05 18.18
C LEU A 136 -8.79 -12.03 19.46
N ASP A 137 -8.75 -10.92 20.18
CA ASP A 137 -9.65 -10.64 21.28
C ASP A 137 -10.30 -9.24 21.13
N LYS A 138 -10.85 -8.73 22.23
CA LYS A 138 -11.49 -7.40 22.26
C LYS A 138 -10.50 -6.24 22.13
N ASP A 139 -9.27 -6.39 22.60
CA ASP A 139 -8.32 -5.28 22.78
C ASP A 139 -7.10 -5.42 21.83
N VAL A 140 -6.76 -6.62 21.42
CA VAL A 140 -5.56 -6.99 20.67
C VAL A 140 -5.90 -8.00 19.59
N TYR A 141 -5.29 -7.84 18.43
CA TYR A 141 -5.19 -8.93 17.46
C TYR A 141 -3.80 -9.02 16.88
N VAL A 142 -3.40 -10.24 16.57
CA VAL A 142 -2.05 -10.56 16.11
C VAL A 142 -2.15 -11.34 14.81
N THR A 143 -1.42 -10.90 13.80
CA THR A 143 -1.25 -11.63 12.55
C THR A 143 0.19 -12.05 12.33
N ARG A 144 0.38 -13.23 11.75
CA ARG A 144 1.70 -13.77 11.37
C ARG A 144 1.74 -13.91 9.85
N GLY A 145 2.72 -13.29 9.23
CA GLY A 145 2.94 -13.41 7.79
C GLY A 145 3.78 -14.62 7.42
N ASP A 146 3.63 -15.04 6.17
CA ASP A 146 4.39 -16.13 5.53
C ASP A 146 5.91 -15.88 5.46
N ARG A 147 6.36 -14.64 5.59
CA ARG A 147 7.78 -14.25 5.68
C ARG A 147 8.32 -14.15 7.10
N GLY A 148 7.57 -14.66 8.09
CA GLY A 148 7.98 -14.63 9.50
C GLY A 148 7.71 -13.31 10.23
N GLU A 149 7.09 -12.34 9.56
CA GLU A 149 6.64 -11.10 10.17
C GLU A 149 5.51 -11.33 11.19
N LEU A 150 5.57 -10.62 12.31
CA LEU A 150 4.52 -10.60 13.33
C LEU A 150 3.96 -9.18 13.43
N ARG A 151 2.64 -9.04 13.35
CA ARG A 151 1.96 -7.75 13.45
C ARG A 151 1.01 -7.80 14.63
N VAL A 152 1.28 -6.97 15.62
CA VAL A 152 0.40 -6.77 16.78
C VAL A 152 -0.36 -5.47 16.58
N PHE A 153 -1.67 -5.53 16.80
CA PHE A 153 -2.58 -4.40 16.68
C PHE A 153 -3.34 -4.28 17.98
N CYS A 154 -3.30 -3.09 18.59
CA CYS A 154 -4.11 -2.76 19.75
C CYS A 154 -5.30 -1.91 19.31
N ARG A 155 -6.46 -2.15 19.88
CA ARG A 155 -7.63 -1.27 19.79
C ARG A 155 -7.48 -0.19 20.87
N ASP A 156 -7.57 1.07 20.45
CA ASP A 156 -7.70 2.23 21.33
C ASP A 156 -9.14 2.29 21.91
#